data_AF-A0A931P431-F1
#
_entry.id   AF-A0A931P431-F1
#
_cell.length_a   1.000
_cell.length_b   1.000
_cell.length_c   1.000
_cell.angle_alpha   90.00
_cell.angle_beta   90.00
_cell.angle_gamma   90.00
#
_symmetry.space_group_name_H-M   'P 1'
#
loop_
_entity.id
_entity.type
_entity.pdbx_description
1 polymer ?
#
loop_
_entity_poly.entity_id
_entity_poly.type
_entity_poly.pdbx_seq_one_letter_code
_entity_poly.pdbx_strand_id
1 'polypeptide(L)'
;MRIRLSCLFLVLSQFSGIGQAADLEIVIAQVGSDVVATGTGSLADLAGLSLAASGISTNALIRPGQSRILVGGPGNFNIYNGLTVSGSLGTGGSDIFANSSSGLKFGLNGGGSSLWLTSSFTNGTSFNSSATWTNKTLADLGLTVGNTLNATWNSGTRSLSVNVVPEPSTYVLAGIGILTMLALARRTKLKTVQISS
;
A
#
# COMPACT_ATOMS: atom_id res chain seq x y z
N MET A 1 22.00 40.65 30.71
CA MET A 1 21.02 40.52 29.61
C MET A 1 21.74 40.36 28.29
N ARG A 2 21.87 39.12 27.78
CA ARG A 2 22.23 38.80 26.38
C ARG A 2 21.60 37.44 26.03
N ILE A 3 20.54 37.47 25.22
CA ILE A 3 19.85 36.30 24.67
C ILE A 3 20.67 35.80 23.48
N ARG A 4 21.02 34.51 23.45
CA ARG A 4 21.54 33.84 22.25
C ARG A 4 20.58 32.74 21.83
N LEU A 5 19.76 33.07 20.83
CA LEU A 5 19.11 32.15 19.89
C LEU A 5 20.22 31.44 19.09
N SER A 6 20.18 30.11 18.93
CA SER A 6 20.63 29.45 17.69
C SER A 6 20.41 27.94 17.72
N CYS A 7 19.82 27.46 16.61
CA CYS A 7 19.87 26.11 16.06
C CYS A 7 19.12 24.99 16.78
N LEU A 8 17.79 25.05 16.70
CA LEU A 8 16.95 23.86 16.71
C LEU A 8 16.81 23.34 15.27
N PHE A 9 17.72 22.48 14.81
CA PHE A 9 17.47 21.62 13.65
C PHE A 9 16.81 20.34 14.17
N LEU A 10 15.48 20.35 14.18
CA LEU A 10 14.66 19.19 14.50
C LEU A 10 14.69 18.26 13.27
N VAL A 11 15.58 17.28 13.29
CA VAL A 11 15.56 16.17 12.33
C VAL A 11 14.41 15.25 12.72
N LEU A 12 13.26 15.35 12.05
CA LEU A 12 12.21 14.32 12.14
C LEU A 12 12.63 13.12 11.27
N SER A 13 13.48 12.25 11.84
CA SER A 13 13.62 10.89 11.35
C SER A 13 12.48 10.04 11.91
N GLN A 14 11.35 9.98 11.21
CA GLN A 14 10.34 8.96 11.50
C GLN A 14 10.76 7.65 10.84
N PHE A 15 11.73 6.96 11.44
CA PHE A 15 11.92 5.53 11.22
C PHE A 15 11.01 4.81 12.23
N SER A 16 9.77 4.58 11.82
CA SER A 16 8.86 3.73 12.57
C SER A 16 9.35 2.29 12.49
N GLY A 17 9.93 1.80 13.59
CA GLY A 17 10.07 0.38 13.92
C GLY A 17 10.95 -0.46 13.00
N ILE A 18 12.05 -0.99 13.54
CA ILE A 18 12.66 -2.23 13.03
C ILE A 18 11.73 -3.42 13.33
N GLY A 19 10.61 -3.48 12.61
CA GLY A 19 9.96 -4.75 12.32
C GLY A 19 10.77 -5.47 11.26
N GLN A 20 10.90 -6.79 11.37
CA GLN A 20 11.43 -7.59 10.27
C GLN A 20 10.62 -7.26 9.01
N ALA A 21 11.30 -6.93 7.90
CA ALA A 21 10.64 -6.72 6.62
C ALA A 21 9.82 -7.99 6.29
N ALA A 22 8.55 -7.82 5.94
CA ALA A 22 7.69 -8.95 5.64
C ALA A 22 8.25 -9.74 4.44
N ASP A 23 8.10 -11.07 4.42
CA ASP A 23 8.56 -11.88 3.28
C ASP A 23 7.83 -11.47 1.99
N LEU A 24 6.55 -11.12 2.14
CA LEU A 24 5.71 -10.54 1.09
C LEU A 24 5.11 -9.22 1.57
N GLU A 25 5.09 -8.23 0.69
CA GLU A 25 4.48 -6.93 0.96
C GLU A 25 3.55 -6.54 -0.18
N ILE A 26 2.39 -5.98 0.17
CA ILE A 26 1.48 -5.32 -0.77
C ILE A 26 1.26 -3.90 -0.29
N VAL A 27 1.65 -2.92 -1.10
CA VAL A 27 1.40 -1.51 -0.84
C VAL A 27 0.26 -1.06 -1.72
N ILE A 28 -0.77 -0.44 -1.14
CA ILE A 28 -1.91 0.13 -1.85
C ILE A 28 -1.86 1.64 -1.68
N ALA A 29 -1.74 2.36 -2.80
CA ALA A 29 -1.62 3.81 -2.83
C ALA A 29 -2.54 4.40 -3.88
N GLN A 30 -3.00 5.63 -3.66
CA GLN A 30 -3.59 6.40 -4.74
C GLN A 30 -2.47 7.08 -5.55
N VAL A 31 -2.56 6.97 -6.88
CA VAL A 31 -1.63 7.56 -7.84
C VAL A 31 -2.45 8.34 -8.86
N GLY A 32 -2.54 9.65 -8.67
CA GLY A 32 -3.44 10.48 -9.47
C GLY A 32 -4.90 10.12 -9.22
N SER A 33 -5.65 9.81 -10.29
CA SER A 33 -7.07 9.40 -10.22
C SER A 33 -7.28 7.93 -9.90
N ASP A 34 -6.22 7.14 -9.81
CA ASP A 34 -6.30 5.69 -9.75
C ASP A 34 -5.79 5.17 -8.41
N VAL A 35 -6.29 4.01 -7.99
CA VAL A 35 -5.64 3.23 -6.93
C VAL A 35 -4.73 2.20 -7.58
N VAL A 36 -3.50 2.11 -7.09
CA VAL A 36 -2.51 1.14 -7.52
C VAL A 36 -2.07 0.32 -6.31
N ALA A 37 -2.11 -1.01 -6.46
CA ALA A 37 -1.46 -1.92 -5.53
C ALA A 37 -0.19 -2.49 -6.17
N THR A 38 0.91 -2.45 -5.43
CA THR A 38 2.18 -3.09 -5.80
C THR A 38 2.51 -4.18 -4.80
N GLY A 39 2.70 -5.40 -5.30
CA GLY A 39 3.08 -6.56 -4.53
C GLY A 39 4.53 -6.95 -4.79
N THR A 40 5.34 -7.06 -3.74
CA THR A 40 6.75 -7.42 -3.82
C THR A 40 7.15 -8.42 -2.74
N GLY A 41 8.26 -9.14 -2.96
CA GLY A 41 8.88 -9.97 -1.94
C GLY A 41 9.31 -11.33 -2.47
N SER A 42 9.59 -12.27 -1.58
CA SER A 42 9.92 -13.64 -1.93
C SER A 42 9.63 -14.57 -0.77
N LEU A 43 9.08 -15.75 -1.05
CA LEU A 43 8.86 -16.78 -0.03
C LEU A 43 9.92 -17.87 -0.15
N ALA A 44 10.65 -18.12 0.92
CA ALA A 44 11.65 -19.20 0.94
C ALA A 44 11.01 -20.60 1.06
N ASP A 45 9.85 -20.73 1.73
CA ASP A 45 9.12 -21.99 1.87
C ASP A 45 7.65 -21.75 2.28
N LEU A 46 6.86 -22.83 2.32
CA LEU A 46 5.47 -22.87 2.78
C LEU A 46 5.32 -23.62 4.11
N ALA A 47 6.37 -23.69 4.93
CA ALA A 47 6.32 -24.41 6.19
C ALA A 47 5.17 -23.88 7.07
N GLY A 48 4.44 -24.78 7.72
CA GLY A 48 3.27 -24.41 8.53
C GLY A 48 2.00 -24.07 7.74
N LEU A 49 2.03 -24.14 6.40
CA LEU A 49 0.85 -24.00 5.56
C LEU A 49 0.41 -25.35 4.97
N SER A 50 -0.89 -25.48 4.72
CA SER A 50 -1.49 -26.67 4.09
C SER A 50 -2.29 -26.27 2.87
N LEU A 51 -2.11 -26.99 1.76
CA LEU A 51 -2.89 -26.76 0.55
C LEU A 51 -4.36 -27.11 0.83
N ALA A 52 -5.24 -26.14 0.64
CA ALA A 52 -6.68 -26.28 0.88
C ALA A 52 -7.46 -26.47 -0.43
N ALA A 53 -7.09 -25.72 -1.46
CA ALA A 53 -7.75 -25.73 -2.76
C ALA A 53 -6.86 -25.14 -3.85
N SER A 54 -7.26 -25.33 -5.11
CA SER A 54 -6.70 -24.64 -6.27
C SER A 54 -7.83 -23.97 -7.06
N GLY A 55 -7.51 -22.90 -7.77
CA GLY A 55 -8.48 -22.15 -8.56
C GLY A 55 -7.87 -21.42 -9.74
N ILE A 56 -8.75 -20.78 -10.51
CA ILE A 56 -8.41 -19.90 -11.63
C ILE A 56 -9.01 -18.53 -11.31
N SER A 57 -8.18 -17.49 -11.37
CA SER A 57 -8.61 -16.11 -11.11
C SER A 57 -8.40 -15.29 -12.37
N THR A 58 -9.40 -14.44 -12.66
CA THR A 58 -9.34 -13.44 -13.72
C THR A 58 -8.42 -12.29 -13.28
N ASN A 59 -8.93 -11.26 -12.62
CA ASN A 59 -8.13 -10.10 -12.25
C ASN A 59 -7.79 -10.07 -10.76
N ALA A 60 -6.83 -9.21 -10.43
CA ALA A 60 -6.62 -8.75 -9.06
C ALA A 60 -7.93 -8.20 -8.46
N LEU A 61 -8.09 -8.32 -7.14
CA LEU A 61 -9.30 -7.87 -6.46
C LEU A 61 -9.02 -7.40 -5.05
N ILE A 62 -9.91 -6.57 -4.53
CA ILE A 62 -9.95 -6.14 -3.13
C ILE A 62 -11.37 -6.33 -2.59
N ARG A 63 -11.48 -6.83 -1.36
CA ARG A 63 -12.72 -6.84 -0.56
C ARG A 63 -12.37 -6.47 0.89
N PRO A 64 -12.48 -5.19 1.28
CA PRO A 64 -11.87 -4.71 2.52
C PRO A 64 -12.52 -5.29 3.78
N GLY A 65 -13.84 -5.46 3.82
CA GLY A 65 -14.52 -5.99 5.01
C GLY A 65 -14.28 -7.48 5.27
N GLN A 66 -13.61 -8.19 4.36
CA GLN A 66 -13.06 -9.54 4.61
C GLN A 66 -11.54 -9.54 4.69
N SER A 67 -10.89 -8.37 4.69
CA SER A 67 -9.45 -8.22 4.60
C SER A 67 -8.87 -9.09 3.48
N ARG A 68 -9.54 -9.11 2.32
CA ARG A 68 -9.16 -9.94 1.18
C ARG A 68 -8.53 -9.05 0.12
N ILE A 69 -7.37 -9.47 -0.35
CA ILE A 69 -6.65 -8.80 -1.43
C ILE A 69 -5.93 -9.85 -2.27
N LEU A 70 -5.96 -9.67 -3.57
CA LEU A 70 -5.21 -10.45 -4.53
C LEU A 70 -4.59 -9.49 -5.55
N VAL A 71 -3.28 -9.57 -5.74
CA VAL A 71 -2.53 -8.84 -6.77
C VAL A 71 -1.95 -9.83 -7.77
N GLY A 72 -1.47 -9.31 -8.91
CA GLY A 72 -0.94 -10.14 -9.99
C GLY A 72 -1.92 -10.36 -11.14
N GLY A 73 -1.38 -10.76 -12.30
CA GLY A 73 -2.14 -11.02 -13.52
C GLY A 73 -3.07 -12.24 -13.40
N PRO A 74 -3.97 -12.47 -14.39
CA PRO A 74 -4.76 -13.69 -14.49
C PRO A 74 -3.90 -14.95 -14.47
N GLY A 75 -4.42 -16.00 -13.85
CA GLY A 75 -3.70 -17.26 -13.77
C GLY A 75 -4.22 -18.21 -12.70
N ASN A 76 -3.66 -19.42 -12.75
CA ASN A 76 -3.93 -20.47 -11.78
C ASN A 76 -3.26 -20.14 -10.44
N PHE A 77 -3.94 -20.48 -9.35
CA PHE A 77 -3.43 -20.25 -8.00
C PHE A 77 -3.83 -21.37 -7.06
N ASN A 78 -3.06 -21.47 -5.98
CA ASN A 78 -3.28 -22.37 -4.87
C ASN A 78 -3.66 -21.55 -3.63
N ILE A 79 -4.56 -22.11 -2.83
CA ILE A 79 -5.06 -21.55 -1.57
C ILE A 79 -4.47 -22.40 -0.45
N TYR A 80 -3.77 -21.74 0.46
CA TYR A 80 -3.11 -22.37 1.59
C TYR A 80 -3.72 -21.89 2.90
N ASN A 81 -4.08 -22.80 3.80
CA ASN A 81 -4.57 -22.50 5.14
C ASN A 81 -3.42 -22.52 6.15
N GLY A 82 -3.60 -21.78 7.25
CA GLY A 82 -2.64 -21.74 8.37
C GLY A 82 -2.16 -20.34 8.75
N LEU A 83 -2.79 -19.29 8.20
CA LEU A 83 -2.46 -17.92 8.56
C LEU A 83 -3.07 -17.53 9.91
N THR A 84 -2.32 -16.75 10.69
CA THR A 84 -2.84 -15.86 11.73
C THR A 84 -2.92 -14.47 11.13
N VAL A 85 -4.12 -13.89 11.08
CA VAL A 85 -4.35 -12.57 10.46
C VAL A 85 -4.73 -11.56 11.53
N SER A 86 -4.12 -10.38 11.47
CA SER A 86 -4.40 -9.24 12.36
C SER A 86 -4.49 -7.94 11.56
N GLY A 87 -5.31 -7.01 12.04
CA GLY A 87 -5.62 -5.76 11.34
C GLY A 87 -6.83 -5.85 10.42
N SER A 88 -7.07 -4.79 9.64
CA SER A 88 -8.18 -4.70 8.68
C SER A 88 -7.79 -3.78 7.54
N LEU A 89 -8.28 -4.04 6.32
CA LEU A 89 -8.09 -3.12 5.19
C LEU A 89 -9.11 -1.96 5.19
N GLY A 90 -10.26 -2.15 5.85
CA GLY A 90 -11.33 -1.16 5.87
C GLY A 90 -12.70 -1.81 5.98
N THR A 91 -13.68 -1.23 5.29
CA THR A 91 -15.09 -1.65 5.35
C THR A 91 -15.63 -1.98 3.95
N GLY A 92 -16.75 -2.70 3.87
CA GLY A 92 -17.38 -3.06 2.60
C GLY A 92 -17.57 -4.57 2.41
N GLY A 93 -18.41 -4.94 1.44
CA GLY A 93 -18.97 -6.29 1.39
C GLY A 93 -18.76 -7.07 0.09
N SER A 94 -18.28 -6.45 -0.99
CA SER A 94 -18.21 -7.06 -2.32
C SER A 94 -16.78 -7.07 -2.86
N ASP A 95 -16.46 -8.04 -3.71
CA ASP A 95 -15.19 -8.07 -4.43
C ASP A 95 -15.18 -6.94 -5.48
N ILE A 96 -14.11 -6.14 -5.48
CA ILE A 96 -13.86 -5.06 -6.45
C ILE A 96 -12.66 -5.45 -7.29
N PHE A 97 -12.92 -5.83 -8.54
CA PHE A 97 -11.87 -6.26 -9.47
C PHE A 97 -11.09 -5.08 -10.05
N ALA A 98 -9.78 -5.28 -10.21
CA ALA A 98 -8.90 -4.32 -10.86
C ALA A 98 -9.20 -4.26 -12.37
N ASN A 99 -9.03 -3.07 -12.95
CA ASN A 99 -9.14 -2.85 -14.38
C ASN A 99 -7.97 -3.49 -15.14
N SER A 100 -6.78 -3.48 -14.53
CA SER A 100 -5.60 -4.16 -15.06
C SER A 100 -4.74 -4.71 -13.92
N SER A 101 -4.01 -5.79 -14.18
CA SER A 101 -3.04 -6.36 -13.25
C SER A 101 -1.95 -7.14 -13.99
N SER A 102 -0.77 -7.23 -13.38
CA SER A 102 0.40 -7.89 -13.98
C SER A 102 1.29 -8.55 -12.93
N GLY A 103 2.16 -9.45 -13.36
CA GLY A 103 3.07 -10.19 -12.46
C GLY A 103 2.46 -11.44 -11.84
N LEU A 104 3.21 -12.08 -10.93
CA LEU A 104 2.81 -13.33 -10.30
C LEU A 104 1.66 -13.13 -9.31
N LYS A 105 0.68 -14.03 -9.34
CA LYS A 105 -0.49 -13.91 -8.47
C LYS A 105 -0.11 -14.21 -7.03
N PHE A 106 -0.43 -13.29 -6.12
CA PHE A 106 -0.38 -13.57 -4.69
C PHE A 106 -1.28 -12.62 -3.89
N GLY A 107 -1.60 -13.02 -2.67
CA GLY A 107 -2.43 -12.25 -1.76
C GLY A 107 -2.97 -13.12 -0.65
N LEU A 108 -4.03 -12.67 0.00
CA LEU A 108 -4.64 -13.39 1.12
C LEU A 108 -6.15 -13.14 1.18
N ASN A 109 -6.83 -14.01 1.90
CA ASN A 109 -8.20 -13.84 2.33
C ASN A 109 -8.25 -13.86 3.86
N GLY A 110 -8.29 -12.67 4.47
CA GLY A 110 -8.23 -12.52 5.92
C GLY A 110 -9.39 -13.20 6.65
N GLY A 111 -10.62 -13.07 6.13
CA GLY A 111 -11.80 -13.73 6.69
C GLY A 111 -11.80 -15.25 6.59
N GLY A 112 -10.93 -15.83 5.74
CA GLY A 112 -10.73 -17.28 5.64
C GLY A 112 -9.34 -17.74 6.06
N SER A 113 -8.53 -16.87 6.68
CA SER A 113 -7.16 -17.16 7.15
C SER A 113 -6.31 -17.95 6.14
N SER A 114 -6.38 -17.55 4.86
CA SER A 114 -5.72 -18.27 3.77
C SER A 114 -4.81 -17.38 2.91
N LEU A 115 -3.67 -17.95 2.52
CA LEU A 115 -2.68 -17.36 1.62
C LEU A 115 -2.93 -17.87 0.21
N TRP A 116 -2.99 -16.97 -0.77
CA TRP A 116 -3.20 -17.33 -2.16
C TRP A 116 -1.91 -17.05 -2.92
N LEU A 117 -1.40 -18.05 -3.63
CA LEU A 117 -0.15 -17.96 -4.39
C LEU A 117 -0.34 -18.56 -5.79
N THR A 118 0.38 -18.05 -6.78
CA THR A 118 0.44 -18.66 -8.12
C THR A 118 0.73 -20.16 -8.03
N SER A 119 0.05 -20.97 -8.85
CA SER A 119 0.24 -22.43 -8.83
C SER A 119 1.64 -22.86 -9.29
N SER A 120 2.36 -21.96 -9.96
CA SER A 120 3.74 -22.13 -10.39
C SER A 120 4.76 -21.76 -9.30
N PHE A 121 4.32 -21.53 -8.06
CA PHE A 121 5.20 -21.16 -6.96
C PHE A 121 6.23 -22.26 -6.67
N THR A 122 7.48 -21.83 -6.47
CA THR A 122 8.57 -22.65 -5.96
C THR A 122 9.32 -21.87 -4.88
N ASN A 123 10.01 -22.57 -3.98
CA ASN A 123 10.80 -21.93 -2.93
C ASN A 123 11.81 -20.92 -3.52
N GLY A 124 11.81 -19.70 -2.99
CA GLY A 124 12.63 -18.59 -3.45
C GLY A 124 12.06 -17.80 -4.63
N THR A 125 10.86 -18.13 -5.13
CA THR A 125 10.19 -17.32 -6.15
C THR A 125 10.02 -15.88 -5.68
N SER A 126 10.55 -14.95 -6.46
CA SER A 126 10.34 -13.52 -6.25
C SER A 126 9.02 -13.06 -6.86
N PHE A 127 8.31 -12.23 -6.12
CA PHE A 127 7.07 -11.60 -6.54
C PHE A 127 7.35 -10.14 -6.89
N ASN A 128 6.85 -9.73 -8.05
CA ASN A 128 6.77 -8.36 -8.49
C ASN A 128 5.48 -8.26 -9.30
N SER A 129 4.47 -7.66 -8.70
CA SER A 129 3.10 -7.69 -9.17
C SER A 129 2.45 -6.34 -9.00
N SER A 130 1.50 -6.04 -9.88
CA SER A 130 0.72 -4.80 -9.81
C SER A 130 -0.75 -5.05 -10.07
N ALA A 131 -1.58 -4.14 -9.56
CA ALA A 131 -2.99 -4.05 -9.87
C ALA A 131 -3.42 -2.58 -9.87
N THR A 132 -4.28 -2.20 -10.82
CA THR A 132 -4.76 -0.83 -10.97
C THR A 132 -6.29 -0.81 -11.04
N TRP A 133 -6.89 0.02 -10.18
CA TRP A 133 -8.29 0.39 -10.21
C TRP A 133 -8.40 1.82 -10.73
N THR A 134 -8.83 1.96 -11.97
CA THR A 134 -8.89 3.23 -12.69
C THR A 134 -10.05 4.08 -12.22
N ASN A 135 -9.84 5.39 -12.05
CA ASN A 135 -10.84 6.34 -11.57
C ASN A 135 -11.48 5.90 -10.25
N LYS A 136 -10.64 5.48 -9.30
CA LYS A 136 -11.02 5.08 -7.95
C LYS A 136 -10.17 5.80 -6.93
N THR A 137 -10.78 6.15 -5.82
CA THR A 137 -10.10 6.57 -4.60
C THR A 137 -9.97 5.40 -3.63
N LEU A 138 -9.11 5.53 -2.62
CA LEU A 138 -9.03 4.53 -1.54
C LEU A 138 -10.40 4.34 -0.84
N ALA A 139 -11.16 5.43 -0.67
CA ALA A 139 -12.50 5.41 -0.08
C ALA A 139 -13.53 4.70 -0.97
N ASP A 140 -13.46 4.86 -2.30
CA ASP A 140 -14.34 4.14 -3.24
C ASP A 140 -14.14 2.62 -3.17
N LEU A 141 -12.91 2.20 -2.84
CA LEU A 141 -12.59 0.80 -2.63
C LEU A 141 -12.96 0.31 -1.23
N GLY A 142 -13.43 1.19 -0.33
CA GLY A 142 -13.73 0.89 1.07
C GLY A 142 -12.49 0.73 1.96
N LEU A 143 -11.33 1.19 1.49
CA LEU A 143 -10.06 1.12 2.22
C LEU A 143 -9.96 2.28 3.22
N THR A 144 -9.43 1.99 4.41
CA THR A 144 -9.12 3.02 5.41
C THR A 144 -7.64 3.38 5.31
N VAL A 145 -7.33 4.65 5.08
CA VAL A 145 -5.96 5.14 4.95
C VAL A 145 -5.19 4.94 6.26
N GLY A 146 -3.94 4.47 6.16
CA GLY A 146 -3.07 4.18 7.31
C GLY A 146 -3.31 2.82 7.94
N ASN A 147 -4.30 2.06 7.47
CA ASN A 147 -4.49 0.70 7.94
C ASN A 147 -3.40 -0.24 7.40
N THR A 148 -2.96 -1.13 8.27
CA THR A 148 -2.11 -2.25 7.94
C THR A 148 -2.81 -3.55 8.29
N LEU A 149 -2.75 -4.50 7.38
CA LEU A 149 -3.13 -5.89 7.60
C LEU A 149 -1.86 -6.73 7.62
N ASN A 150 -1.69 -7.54 8.66
CA ASN A 150 -0.57 -8.45 8.78
C ASN A 150 -1.09 -9.89 8.87
N ALA A 151 -0.53 -10.75 8.02
CA ALA A 151 -0.71 -12.18 8.11
C ALA A 151 0.62 -12.84 8.43
N THR A 152 0.62 -13.76 9.39
CA THR A 152 1.80 -14.51 9.78
C THR A 152 1.51 -16.00 9.82
N TRP A 153 2.53 -16.81 9.61
CA TRP A 153 2.47 -18.27 9.74
C TRP A 153 3.82 -18.79 10.21
N ASN A 154 3.91 -20.12 10.37
CA ASN A 154 5.11 -20.78 10.90
C ASN A 154 5.60 -20.14 12.20
N SER A 155 4.70 -20.00 13.17
CA SER A 155 4.98 -19.36 14.48
C SER A 155 5.48 -17.91 14.37
N GLY A 156 5.07 -17.18 13.33
CA GLY A 156 5.43 -15.78 13.12
C GLY A 156 6.76 -15.56 12.40
N THR A 157 7.47 -16.63 12.02
CA THR A 157 8.73 -16.53 11.26
C THR A 157 8.52 -16.17 9.81
N ARG A 158 7.28 -16.32 9.31
CA ARG A 158 6.88 -15.93 7.96
C ARG A 158 5.74 -14.94 7.99
N SER A 159 5.75 -13.99 7.08
CA SER A 159 4.79 -12.89 7.09
C SER A 159 4.45 -12.32 5.71
N LEU A 160 3.22 -11.81 5.61
CA LEU A 160 2.73 -10.98 4.52
C LEU A 160 2.11 -9.73 5.14
N SER A 161 2.54 -8.55 4.69
CA SER A 161 1.99 -7.26 5.13
C SER A 161 1.27 -6.56 3.98
N VAL A 162 0.13 -5.93 4.28
CA VAL A 162 -0.63 -5.11 3.34
C VAL A 162 -0.80 -3.73 3.94
N ASN A 163 -0.30 -2.71 3.25
CA ASN A 163 -0.25 -1.33 3.74
C ASN A 163 -1.11 -0.43 2.86
N VAL A 164 -2.10 0.24 3.44
CA VAL A 164 -2.87 1.29 2.76
C VAL A 164 -2.22 2.64 3.05
N VAL A 165 -1.46 3.17 2.09
CA VAL A 165 -0.70 4.39 2.28
C VAL A 165 -1.47 5.63 1.82
N PRO A 166 -1.30 6.79 2.49
CA PRO A 166 -1.87 8.05 2.02
C PRO A 166 -1.36 8.41 0.62
N GLU A 167 -2.12 9.24 -0.11
CA GLU A 167 -1.62 9.80 -1.37
C GLU A 167 -0.27 10.47 -1.12
N PRO A 168 0.74 10.28 -2.00
CA PRO A 168 2.00 11.00 -1.89
C PRO A 168 1.72 12.49 -1.75
N SER A 169 2.49 13.18 -0.91
CA SER A 169 2.31 14.58 -0.46
C SER A 169 2.32 15.65 -1.56
N THR A 170 2.07 15.28 -2.82
CA THR A 170 1.82 16.12 -3.98
C THR A 170 0.86 17.26 -3.69
N TYR A 171 -0.20 17.06 -2.88
CA TYR A 171 -1.08 18.16 -2.47
C TYR A 171 -0.42 19.16 -1.51
N VAL A 172 0.42 18.67 -0.59
CA VAL A 172 1.18 19.53 0.32
C VAL A 172 2.20 20.34 -0.50
N LEU A 173 2.87 19.71 -1.45
CA LEU A 173 3.82 20.37 -2.35
C LEU A 173 3.12 21.37 -3.28
N ALA A 174 1.97 21.02 -3.85
CA ALA A 174 1.16 21.92 -4.66
C ALA A 174 0.64 23.11 -3.83
N GLY A 175 0.19 22.86 -2.59
CA GLY A 175 -0.22 23.90 -1.66
C GLY A 175 0.91 24.87 -1.30
N ILE A 176 2.10 24.35 -0.98
CA ILE A 176 3.29 25.17 -0.72
C ILE A 176 3.70 25.94 -1.99
N GLY A 177 3.63 25.32 -3.17
CA GLY A 177 3.87 25.96 -4.46
C GLY A 177 2.93 27.15 -4.71
N ILE A 178 1.64 26.99 -4.45
CA ILE A 178 0.66 28.07 -4.60
C ILE A 178 0.90 29.19 -3.59
N LEU A 179 1.18 28.86 -2.33
CA LEU A 179 1.45 29.85 -1.28
C LEU A 179 2.73 30.66 -1.58
N THR A 180 3.79 30.01 -2.06
CA THR A 180 5.03 30.67 -2.46
C THR A 180 4.81 31.58 -3.68
N MET A 181 4.06 31.13 -4.68
CA MET A 181 3.68 31.97 -5.84
C MET A 181 2.86 33.21 -5.42
N LEU A 182 1.89 33.06 -4.52
CA LEU A 182 1.10 34.18 -4.00
C LEU A 182 1.96 35.17 -3.19
N ALA A 183 2.89 34.68 -2.38
CA ALA A 183 3.80 35.53 -1.62
C ALA A 183 4.76 36.32 -2.54
N LEU A 184 5.25 35.69 -3.61
CA LEU A 184 6.08 36.36 -4.63
C LEU A 184 5.27 37.40 -5.42
N ALA A 185 4.04 37.08 -5.82
CA ALA A 185 3.15 38.01 -6.52
C ALA A 185 2.75 39.24 -5.67
N ARG A 186 2.66 39.08 -4.34
CA ARG A 186 2.45 40.21 -3.42
C ARG A 186 3.69 41.10 -3.31
N ARG A 187 4.90 40.52 -3.32
CA ARG A 187 6.17 41.27 -3.27
C ARG A 187 6.42 42.10 -4.53
N THR A 188 6.03 41.60 -5.71
CA THR A 188 6.19 42.36 -6.95
C THR A 188 5.25 43.56 -7.02
N LYS A 189 4.00 43.43 -6.57
CA LYS A 189 3.05 44.57 -6.51
C LYS A 189 3.50 45.69 -5.58
N LEU A 190 4.15 45.37 -4.46
CA LEU A 190 4.64 46.39 -3.51
C LEU A 190 5.82 47.19 -4.05
N LYS A 191 6.65 46.62 -4.94
CA LYS A 191 7.78 47.34 -5.56
C LYS A 191 7.34 48.36 -6.59
N THR A 192 6.26 48.11 -7.33
CA THR A 192 5.76 49.04 -8.36
C THR A 192 5.18 50.33 -7.78
N VAL A 193 4.66 50.30 -6.55
CA VAL A 193 4.04 51.46 -5.87
C VAL A 193 5.08 52.48 -5.36
N GLN A 194 6.35 52.11 -5.25
CA GLN A 194 7.41 52.97 -4.69
C GLN A 194 8.23 53.75 -5.74
N ILE A 195 7.88 53.64 -7.03
CA ILE A 195 8.60 54.33 -8.13
C ILE A 195 7.76 55.48 -8.73
N SER A 196 6.54 55.70 -8.24
CA SER A 196 5.69 56.84 -8.61
C SER A 196 5.57 57.84 -7.45
N SER A 197 6.64 58.56 -7.17
CA SER A 197 6.63 59.75 -6.30
C SER A 197 7.78 60.66 -6.67
#